data_AF-A0A381QS97-F1
#
_entry.id   AF-A0A381QS97-F1
#
_cell.length_a   1.000
_cell.length_b   1.000
_cell.length_c   1.000
_cell.angle_alpha   90.00
_cell.angle_beta   90.00
_cell.angle_gamma   90.00
#
_symmetry.space_group_name_H-M   'P 1'
#
loop_
_entity.id
_entity.type
_entity.pdbx_description
1 polymer ?
#
loop_
_entity_poly.entity_id
_entity_poly.type
_entity_poly.pdbx_seq_one_letter_code
_entity_poly.pdbx_strand_id
1 'polypeptide(L)'
;MTSKPEYVDLLNDIRLQETRAGVYLEAWADKTANKDLKECLSFVAAREYSHGDIFDRRVKELGFATVEIEDPEFEEKVRVVSSDISDAEKIVWLKESRLRMPSPSVRERYEAATVDESVDPLTRSLLRWFTDVEDDSVISMSKVYAEIEKAG
;
A
#
# COMPACT_ATOMS: atom_id res chain seq x y z
N MET A 1 -31.84 10.24 3.97
CA MET A 1 -30.44 10.17 3.54
C MET A 1 -29.84 8.96 4.21
N THR A 2 -29.24 8.04 3.45
CA THR A 2 -28.51 6.91 4.03
C THR A 2 -27.27 7.47 4.70
N SER A 3 -27.05 7.18 5.99
CA SER A 3 -25.82 7.54 6.68
C SER A 3 -24.62 6.91 5.97
N LYS A 4 -23.49 7.63 5.89
CA LYS A 4 -22.25 7.10 5.34
C LYS A 4 -21.84 5.83 6.11
N PRO A 5 -21.69 4.67 5.45
CA PRO A 5 -21.17 3.48 6.10
C PRO A 5 -19.71 3.66 6.52
N GLU A 6 -19.33 3.10 7.67
CA GLU A 6 -17.97 3.23 8.23
C GLU A 6 -16.89 2.69 7.27
N TYR A 7 -17.19 1.63 6.51
CA TYR A 7 -16.24 1.05 5.56
C TYR A 7 -15.86 2.01 4.43
N VAL A 8 -16.64 3.07 4.15
CA VAL A 8 -16.29 4.07 3.12
C VAL A 8 -15.04 4.86 3.53
N ASP A 9 -14.87 5.16 4.82
CA ASP A 9 -13.65 5.79 5.32
C ASP A 9 -12.45 4.85 5.19
N LEU A 10 -12.64 3.55 5.46
CA LEU A 10 -11.62 2.54 5.21
C LEU A 10 -11.20 2.47 3.73
N LEU A 11 -12.16 2.53 2.78
CA LEU A 11 -11.80 2.54 1.36
C LEU A 11 -10.98 3.77 0.97
N ASN A 12 -11.27 4.93 1.56
CA ASN A 12 -10.50 6.14 1.33
C ASN A 12 -9.09 6.05 1.95
N ASP A 13 -8.96 5.43 3.12
CA ASP A 13 -7.66 5.16 3.74
C ASP A 13 -6.81 4.23 2.87
N ILE A 14 -7.38 3.15 2.35
CA ILE A 14 -6.69 2.24 1.41
C ILE A 14 -6.27 3.03 0.17
N ARG A 15 -7.19 3.70 -0.52
CA ARG A 15 -6.90 4.53 -1.70
C ARG A 15 -5.67 5.41 -1.51
N LEU A 16 -5.62 6.15 -0.40
CA LEU A 16 -4.52 7.06 -0.09
C LEU A 16 -3.21 6.33 0.18
N GLN A 17 -3.24 5.24 0.94
CA GLN A 17 -2.05 4.47 1.26
C GLN A 17 -1.45 3.81 0.02
N GLU A 18 -2.28 3.18 -0.80
CA GLU A 18 -1.86 2.54 -2.06
C GLU A 18 -1.26 3.58 -3.01
N THR A 19 -1.96 4.70 -3.25
CA THR A 19 -1.43 5.74 -4.14
C THR A 19 -0.06 6.27 -3.69
N ARG A 20 0.14 6.42 -2.37
CA ARG A 20 1.42 6.85 -1.80
C ARG A 20 2.49 5.76 -1.86
N ALA A 21 2.11 4.50 -1.66
CA ALA A 21 2.99 3.36 -1.85
C ALA A 21 3.52 3.30 -3.27
N GLY A 22 2.67 3.51 -4.27
CA GLY A 22 3.08 3.66 -5.66
C GLY A 22 4.20 4.69 -5.83
N VAL A 23 4.03 5.90 -5.26
CA VAL A 23 5.01 6.98 -5.38
C VAL A 23 6.36 6.62 -4.77
N TYR A 24 6.41 6.16 -3.51
CA TYR A 24 7.72 5.92 -2.88
C TYR A 24 8.38 4.64 -3.42
N LEU A 25 7.62 3.63 -3.87
CA LEU A 25 8.19 2.43 -4.50
C LEU A 25 8.75 2.75 -5.89
N GLU A 26 8.05 3.56 -6.69
CA GLU A 26 8.54 4.05 -7.98
C GLU A 26 9.81 4.89 -7.81
N ALA A 27 9.82 5.82 -6.85
CA ALA A 27 11.00 6.62 -6.54
C ALA A 27 12.21 5.76 -6.15
N TRP A 28 11.99 4.68 -5.41
CA TRP A 28 13.05 3.73 -5.09
C TRP A 28 13.51 2.94 -6.33
N ALA A 29 12.57 2.46 -7.15
CA ALA A 29 12.87 1.75 -8.38
C ALA A 29 13.74 2.58 -9.34
N ASP A 30 13.51 3.90 -9.39
CA ASP A 30 14.31 4.83 -10.17
C ASP A 30 15.70 5.08 -9.58
N LYS A 31 15.85 4.93 -8.26
CA LYS A 31 17.11 5.17 -7.56
C LYS A 31 18.04 3.97 -7.51
N THR A 32 17.51 2.76 -7.38
CA THR A 32 18.35 1.55 -7.20
C THR A 32 19.12 1.18 -8.48
N ALA A 33 20.34 0.67 -8.30
CA ALA A 33 21.12 0.05 -9.38
C ALA A 33 20.89 -1.47 -9.49
N ASN A 34 20.21 -2.08 -8.53
CA ASN A 34 19.89 -3.50 -8.53
C ASN A 34 18.71 -3.74 -9.49
N LYS A 35 18.95 -4.55 -10.54
CA LYS A 35 17.97 -4.79 -11.61
C LYS A 35 16.73 -5.54 -11.13
N ASP A 36 16.94 -6.57 -10.31
CA ASP A 36 15.84 -7.40 -9.80
C ASP A 36 14.97 -6.61 -8.82
N LEU A 37 15.60 -5.77 -7.99
CA LEU A 37 14.90 -4.82 -7.13
C LEU A 37 14.11 -3.80 -7.93
N LYS A 38 14.73 -3.19 -8.94
CA LYS A 38 14.07 -2.22 -9.81
C LYS A 38 12.83 -2.83 -10.48
N GLU A 39 12.95 -4.02 -11.06
CA GLU A 39 11.85 -4.70 -11.73
C GLU A 39 10.71 -5.01 -10.75
N CYS A 40 11.04 -5.56 -9.58
CA CYS A 40 10.05 -5.87 -8.54
C CYS A 40 9.33 -4.61 -8.04
N LEU A 41 10.07 -3.56 -7.67
CA LEU A 41 9.49 -2.31 -7.18
C LEU A 41 8.64 -1.61 -8.23
N SER A 42 9.09 -1.55 -9.49
CA SER A 42 8.31 -0.94 -10.57
C SER A 42 6.98 -1.67 -10.79
N PHE A 43 7.01 -3.00 -10.73
CA PHE A 43 5.80 -3.81 -10.87
C PHE A 43 4.83 -3.61 -9.70
N VAL A 44 5.33 -3.63 -8.47
CA VAL A 44 4.50 -3.40 -7.29
C VAL A 44 3.95 -1.99 -7.31
N ALA A 45 4.76 -0.96 -7.58
CA ALA A 45 4.29 0.43 -7.70
C ALA A 45 3.12 0.58 -8.69
N ALA A 46 3.16 -0.11 -9.83
CA ALA A 46 2.06 -0.13 -10.79
C ALA A 46 0.78 -0.77 -10.23
N ARG A 47 0.90 -1.81 -9.39
CA ARG A 47 -0.24 -2.39 -8.65
C ARG A 47 -0.80 -1.39 -7.66
N GLU A 48 0.04 -0.77 -6.84
CA GLU A 48 -0.37 0.21 -5.83
C GLU A 48 -1.17 1.38 -6.47
N TYR A 49 -0.71 1.91 -7.60
CA TYR A 49 -1.46 2.93 -8.34
C TYR A 49 -2.82 2.40 -8.82
N SER A 50 -2.85 1.18 -9.39
CA SER A 50 -4.11 0.55 -9.81
C SER A 50 -5.05 0.30 -8.63
N HIS A 51 -4.54 -0.08 -7.45
CA HIS A 51 -5.34 -0.26 -6.25
C HIS A 51 -5.95 1.07 -5.82
N GLY A 52 -5.14 2.14 -5.77
CA GLY A 52 -5.61 3.51 -5.53
C GLY A 52 -6.79 3.88 -6.43
N ASP A 53 -6.64 3.71 -7.74
CA ASP A 53 -7.69 4.02 -8.72
C ASP A 53 -8.97 3.18 -8.53
N ILE A 54 -8.82 1.88 -8.22
CA ILE A 54 -9.95 0.98 -7.99
C ILE A 54 -10.74 1.38 -6.74
N PHE A 55 -10.05 1.73 -5.64
CA PHE A 55 -10.72 2.16 -4.42
C PHE A 55 -11.34 3.56 -4.54
N ASP A 56 -10.70 4.49 -5.25
CA ASP A 56 -11.30 5.78 -5.61
C ASP A 56 -12.62 5.57 -6.37
N ARG A 57 -12.59 4.71 -7.40
CA ARG A 57 -13.78 4.35 -8.16
C ARG A 57 -14.84 3.72 -7.27
N ARG A 58 -14.48 2.80 -6.38
CA ARG A 58 -15.45 2.12 -5.50
C ARG A 58 -16.16 3.10 -4.57
N VAL A 59 -15.45 4.06 -4.00
CA VAL A 59 -16.04 5.14 -3.18
C VAL A 59 -17.07 5.94 -3.98
N LYS A 60 -16.76 6.28 -5.24
CA LYS A 60 -17.67 7.00 -6.14
C LYS A 60 -18.90 6.18 -6.52
N GLU A 61 -18.73 4.88 -6.78
CA GLU A 61 -19.85 3.96 -7.06
C GLU A 61 -20.84 3.83 -5.90
N LEU A 62 -20.36 4.00 -4.66
CA LEU A 62 -21.19 4.03 -3.45
C LEU A 62 -21.90 5.39 -3.24
N GLY A 63 -21.66 6.38 -4.10
CA GLY A 63 -22.28 7.70 -4.04
C GLY A 63 -21.58 8.69 -3.10
N PHE A 64 -20.32 8.43 -2.73
CA PHE A 64 -19.53 9.30 -1.87
C PHE A 64 -18.36 9.95 -2.63
N ALA A 65 -17.85 11.05 -2.07
CA ALA A 65 -16.61 11.67 -2.54
C ALA A 65 -15.42 11.14 -1.75
N THR A 66 -14.27 11.02 -2.41
CA THR A 66 -12.99 10.74 -1.76
C THR A 66 -12.48 11.98 -1.03
N VAL A 67 -11.70 11.77 0.01
CA VAL A 67 -11.17 12.82 0.88
C VAL A 67 -9.66 12.70 0.90
N GLU A 68 -8.96 13.81 0.69
CA GLU A 68 -7.51 13.86 0.88
C GLU A 68 -7.19 14.04 2.36
N ILE A 69 -6.35 13.14 2.89
CA ILE A 69 -5.89 13.15 4.28
C ILE A 69 -4.37 13.12 4.25
N GLU A 70 -3.73 14.15 4.78
CA GLU A 70 -2.27 14.26 4.83
C GLU A 70 -1.64 13.08 5.58
N ASP A 71 -0.56 12.52 5.04
CA ASP A 71 0.31 11.58 5.77
C ASP A 71 1.60 12.33 6.13
N PRO A 72 1.81 12.67 7.42
CA PRO A 72 2.96 13.46 7.85
C PRO A 72 4.31 12.73 7.65
N GLU A 73 4.30 11.40 7.44
CA GLU A 73 5.52 10.63 7.19
C GLU A 73 5.80 10.43 5.70
N PHE A 74 4.89 10.83 4.80
CA PHE A 74 5.01 10.54 3.38
C PHE A 74 6.26 11.17 2.75
N GLU A 75 6.50 12.45 3.01
CA GLU A 75 7.68 13.16 2.50
C GLU A 75 8.99 12.53 2.99
N GLU A 76 9.03 12.10 4.25
CA GLU A 76 10.17 11.42 4.84
C GLU A 76 10.44 10.07 4.18
N LYS A 77 9.38 9.27 3.92
CA LYS A 77 9.49 7.99 3.19
C LYS A 77 10.10 8.21 1.81
N VAL A 78 9.57 9.17 1.04
CA VAL A 78 10.08 9.51 -0.30
C VAL A 78 11.54 9.99 -0.22
N ARG A 79 11.89 10.82 0.76
CA ARG A 79 13.26 11.28 0.99
C ARG A 79 14.23 10.11 1.22
N VAL A 80 13.87 9.17 2.09
CA VAL A 80 14.73 8.03 2.44
C VAL A 80 14.96 7.12 1.24
N VAL A 81 13.89 6.71 0.55
CA VAL A 81 14.02 5.77 -0.58
C VAL A 81 14.75 6.38 -1.79
N SER A 82 14.69 7.71 -1.93
CA SER A 82 15.40 8.47 -2.98
C SER A 82 16.85 8.81 -2.61
N SER A 83 17.27 8.58 -1.37
CA SER A 83 18.61 8.92 -0.88
C SER A 83 19.70 7.97 -1.38
N ASP A 84 20.95 8.32 -1.09
CA ASP A 84 22.16 7.54 -1.46
C ASP A 84 22.52 6.42 -0.49
N ILE A 85 21.74 6.21 0.59
CA ILE A 85 21.96 5.06 1.47
C ILE A 85 21.68 3.75 0.70
N SER A 86 22.25 2.65 1.17
CA SER A 86 22.12 1.36 0.48
C SER A 86 20.67 0.85 0.47
N ASP A 87 20.36 -0.03 -0.48
CA ASP A 87 19.04 -0.68 -0.53
C ASP A 87 18.78 -1.50 0.74
N ALA A 88 19.80 -2.12 1.33
CA ALA A 88 19.69 -2.82 2.62
C ALA A 88 19.28 -1.88 3.75
N GLU A 89 19.89 -0.69 3.84
CA GLU A 89 19.51 0.32 4.84
C GLU A 89 18.09 0.85 4.62
N LYS A 90 17.65 1.03 3.36
CA LYS A 90 16.27 1.41 3.03
C LYS A 90 15.27 0.33 3.45
N ILE A 91 15.59 -0.96 3.21
CA ILE A 91 14.76 -2.09 3.65
C ILE A 91 14.58 -2.08 5.18
N VAL A 92 15.69 -1.94 5.92
CA VAL A 92 15.65 -1.88 7.39
C VAL A 92 14.78 -0.71 7.85
N TRP A 93 15.01 0.48 7.30
CA TRP A 93 14.25 1.68 7.67
C TRP A 93 12.74 1.52 7.42
N LEU A 94 12.34 0.95 6.27
CA LEU A 94 10.92 0.71 5.96
C LEU A 94 10.30 -0.35 6.89
N LYS A 95 11.02 -1.43 7.22
CA LYS A 95 10.57 -2.44 8.18
C LYS A 95 10.34 -1.80 9.56
N GLU A 96 11.26 -0.95 10.02
CA GLU A 96 11.12 -0.23 11.28
C GLU A 96 9.99 0.80 11.27
N SER A 97 9.80 1.54 10.17
CA SER A 97 8.66 2.45 9.99
C SER A 97 7.33 1.72 10.11
N ARG A 98 7.21 0.53 9.49
CA ARG A 98 6.00 -0.30 9.61
C ARG A 98 5.71 -0.73 11.05
N LEU A 99 6.73 -1.02 11.85
CA LEU A 99 6.57 -1.39 13.27
C LEU A 99 6.06 -0.25 14.16
N ARG A 100 6.22 1.01 13.73
CA ARG A 100 5.72 2.19 14.47
C ARG A 100 4.27 2.53 14.17
N MET A 101 3.67 1.89 13.17
CA MET A 101 2.29 2.16 12.77
C MET A 101 1.30 1.74 13.86
N PRO A 102 0.22 2.52 14.08
CA PRO A 102 -0.80 2.17 15.05
C PRO A 102 -1.52 0.87 14.66
N SER A 103 -1.94 0.11 15.67
CA SER A 103 -2.83 -1.04 15.53
C SER A 103 -4.27 -0.63 15.90
N PRO A 104 -5.30 -1.06 15.14
CA PRO A 104 -5.20 -1.88 13.94
C PRO A 104 -4.68 -1.10 12.73
N SER A 105 -3.74 -1.71 12.02
CA SER A 105 -3.26 -1.26 10.71
C SER A 105 -4.38 -1.29 9.67
N VAL A 106 -4.21 -0.59 8.56
CA VAL A 106 -5.18 -0.63 7.44
C VAL A 106 -5.41 -2.04 6.93
N ARG A 107 -4.34 -2.84 6.94
CA ARG A 107 -4.38 -4.26 6.61
C ARG A 107 -5.30 -5.07 7.51
N GLU A 108 -5.12 -4.97 8.82
CA GLU A 108 -6.00 -5.64 9.78
C GLU A 108 -7.46 -5.18 9.61
N ARG A 109 -7.67 -3.89 9.30
CA ARG A 109 -9.02 -3.34 9.06
C ARG A 109 -9.66 -3.90 7.78
N TYR A 110 -8.95 -3.95 6.65
CA TYR A 110 -9.52 -4.47 5.41
C TYR A 110 -9.70 -5.99 5.43
N GLU A 111 -8.81 -6.73 6.11
CA GLU A 111 -8.94 -8.17 6.30
C GLU A 111 -10.21 -8.50 7.10
N ALA A 112 -10.46 -7.77 8.20
CA ALA A 112 -11.70 -7.90 8.97
C ALA A 112 -12.95 -7.57 8.13
N ALA A 113 -12.88 -6.51 7.30
CA ALA A 113 -13.97 -6.09 6.44
C ALA A 113 -14.32 -7.12 5.34
N THR A 114 -13.44 -8.07 5.01
CA THR A 114 -13.74 -9.12 4.03
C THR A 114 -14.86 -10.06 4.47
N VAL A 115 -15.11 -10.20 5.77
CA VAL A 115 -16.13 -11.10 6.34
C VAL A 115 -17.24 -10.35 7.10
N ASP A 116 -17.14 -9.04 7.22
CA ASP A 116 -18.14 -8.22 7.92
C ASP A 116 -19.45 -8.12 7.12
N GLU A 117 -20.54 -8.63 7.70
CA GLU A 117 -21.87 -8.62 7.10
C GLU A 117 -22.42 -7.21 6.83
N SER A 118 -21.91 -6.18 7.52
CA SER A 118 -22.27 -4.77 7.33
C SER A 118 -21.70 -4.15 6.05
N VAL A 119 -20.64 -4.73 5.50
CA VAL A 119 -20.02 -4.31 4.23
C VAL A 119 -20.79 -4.90 3.06
N ASP A 120 -21.04 -4.12 2.02
CA ASP A 120 -21.81 -4.64 0.88
C ASP A 120 -21.05 -5.79 0.16
N PRO A 121 -21.76 -6.75 -0.48
CA PRO A 121 -21.13 -7.93 -1.06
C PRO A 121 -20.08 -7.65 -2.13
N LEU A 122 -20.25 -6.57 -2.90
CA LEU A 122 -19.31 -6.19 -3.95
C LEU A 122 -18.03 -5.63 -3.32
N THR A 123 -18.14 -4.75 -2.33
CA THR A 123 -16.99 -4.23 -1.58
C THR A 123 -16.25 -5.36 -0.85
N ARG A 124 -16.94 -6.30 -0.20
CA ARG A 124 -16.27 -7.47 0.41
C ARG A 124 -15.47 -8.30 -0.59
N SER A 125 -16.01 -8.47 -1.80
CA SER A 125 -15.35 -9.25 -2.84
C SER A 125 -14.14 -8.53 -3.41
N LEU A 126 -14.23 -7.20 -3.56
CA LEU A 126 -13.09 -6.35 -3.89
C LEU A 126 -11.99 -6.45 -2.83
N LEU A 127 -12.34 -6.33 -1.54
CA LEU A 127 -11.37 -6.41 -0.45
C LEU A 127 -10.68 -7.78 -0.40
N ARG A 128 -11.40 -8.89 -0.65
CA ARG A 128 -10.78 -10.22 -0.76
C ARG A 128 -9.76 -10.31 -1.89
N TRP A 129 -10.16 -9.89 -3.10
CA TRP A 129 -9.25 -9.86 -4.24
C TRP A 129 -8.02 -9.00 -3.96
N PHE A 130 -8.24 -7.83 -3.35
CA PHE A 130 -7.17 -6.94 -2.96
C PHE A 130 -6.21 -7.61 -1.95
N THR A 131 -6.72 -8.27 -0.91
CA THR A 131 -5.90 -9.06 0.02
C THR A 131 -5.04 -10.09 -0.70
N ASP A 132 -5.60 -10.85 -1.65
CA ASP A 132 -4.86 -11.86 -2.40
C ASP A 132 -3.73 -11.25 -3.24
N VAL A 133 -3.96 -10.07 -3.84
CA VAL A 133 -2.94 -9.36 -4.64
C VAL A 133 -1.86 -8.76 -3.73
N GLU A 134 -2.24 -8.22 -2.57
CA GLU A 134 -1.31 -7.72 -1.55
C GLU A 134 -0.37 -8.83 -1.05
N ASP A 135 -0.91 -10.03 -0.82
CA ASP A 135 -0.11 -11.20 -0.44
C ASP A 135 0.90 -11.59 -1.51
N ASP A 136 0.50 -11.57 -2.78
CA ASP A 136 1.39 -11.85 -3.90
C ASP A 136 2.51 -10.80 -4.03
N SER A 137 2.19 -9.51 -3.85
CA SER A 137 3.16 -8.42 -3.81
C SER A 137 4.16 -8.62 -2.65
N VAL A 138 3.67 -8.94 -1.44
CA VAL A 138 4.52 -9.21 -0.26
C VAL A 138 5.44 -10.40 -0.49
N ILE A 139 4.96 -11.49 -1.08
CA ILE A 139 5.79 -12.66 -1.40
C ILE A 139 6.91 -12.26 -2.37
N SER A 140 6.58 -11.50 -3.42
CA SER A 140 7.54 -11.07 -4.43
C SER A 140 8.61 -10.13 -3.84
N MET A 141 8.20 -9.12 -3.07
CA MET A 141 9.12 -8.20 -2.42
C MET A 141 10.01 -8.89 -1.39
N SER A 142 9.43 -9.80 -0.58
CA SER A 142 10.18 -10.51 0.46
C SER A 142 11.32 -11.35 -0.11
N LYS A 143 11.12 -11.96 -1.29
CA LYS A 143 12.18 -12.72 -1.97
C LYS A 143 13.34 -11.81 -2.37
N VAL A 144 13.05 -10.69 -3.03
CA VAL A 144 14.10 -9.78 -3.51
C VAL A 144 14.81 -9.09 -2.33
N TYR A 145 14.07 -8.68 -1.30
CA TYR A 145 14.66 -8.10 -0.10
C TYR A 145 15.60 -9.08 0.62
N ALA A 146 15.20 -10.35 0.73
CA ALA A 146 16.06 -11.37 1.35
C ALA A 146 17.38 -11.59 0.59
N GLU A 147 17.39 -11.45 -0.75
CA GLU A 147 18.64 -11.55 -1.51
C GLU A 147 19.53 -10.31 -1.32
N ILE A 148 18.94 -9.12 -1.21
CA ILE A 148 19.69 -7.89 -0.90
C ILE A 148 20.31 -7.97 0.50
N GLU A 149 19.54 -8.40 1.50
CA GLU A 149 19.99 -8.55 2.89
C GLU A 149 21.06 -9.65 3.05
N LYS A 150 21.12 -10.64 2.15
CA LYS A 150 22.22 -11.63 2.14
C LYS A 150 23.50 -11.08 1.48
N ALA A 151 23.34 -10.15 0.55
CA ALA A 151 24.45 -9.56 -0.20
C ALA A 151 25.13 -8.40 0.55
N GLY A 152 24.52 -7.89 1.64
CA GLY A 152 25.01 -6.80 2.48
C GLY A 152 24.99 -7.14 3.97
#